data_AF-A0A1F9B9T4-F1
#
_entry.id   AF-A0A1F9B9T4-F1
#
_cell.length_a   1.000
_cell.length_b   1.000
_cell.length_c   1.000
_cell.angle_alpha   90.00
_cell.angle_beta   90.00
_cell.angle_gamma   90.00
#
_symmetry.space_group_name_H-M   'P 1'
#
loop_
_entity.id
_entity.type
_entity.pdbx_description
1 polymer ?
#
loop_
_entity_poly.entity_id
_entity_poly.type
_entity_poly.pdbx_seq_one_letter_code
_entity_poly.pdbx_strand_id
1 'polypeptide(L)'
;MPVYEYHCRICKKTIEKFHKINRVPRRIRCACGCLAKKIISIGGVKADSINDVKWLPSALKTLQRPGEKPIESRSEYNAYMKKKGIACVG
;
A
#
# COMPACT_ATOMS: atom_id res chain seq x y z
N MET A 1 3.94 21.54 -17.59
CA MET A 1 2.63 21.38 -16.89
C MET A 1 2.42 19.89 -16.65
N PRO A 2 1.91 19.45 -15.48
CA PRO A 2 1.66 18.03 -15.23
C PRO A 2 0.54 17.50 -16.13
N VAL A 3 0.73 16.28 -16.63
CA VAL A 3 -0.28 15.50 -17.36
C VAL A 3 -1.14 14.77 -16.34
N TYR A 4 -2.46 14.81 -16.52
CA TYR A 4 -3.39 14.02 -15.74
C TYR A 4 -4.21 13.13 -16.66
N GLU A 5 -4.45 11.90 -16.21
CA GLU A 5 -5.24 10.91 -16.92
C GLU A 5 -6.68 10.87 -16.40
N TYR A 6 -7.62 10.67 -17.32
CA TYR A 6 -9.04 10.53 -17.02
C TYR A 6 -9.63 9.34 -17.77
N HIS A 7 -10.34 8.46 -17.07
CA HIS A 7 -11.00 7.31 -17.66
C HIS A 7 -12.51 7.55 -17.84
N CYS A 8 -13.01 7.34 -19.05
CA CYS A 8 -14.45 7.34 -19.31
C CYS A 8 -15.01 5.92 -19.23
N ARG A 9 -16.03 5.69 -18.38
CA ARG A 9 -16.63 4.37 -18.19
C ARG A 9 -17.45 3.87 -19.38
N ILE A 10 -17.90 4.77 -20.26
CA ILE A 10 -18.79 4.43 -21.38
C ILE A 10 -17.98 4.05 -22.62
N CYS A 11 -17.15 4.96 -23.13
CA CYS A 11 -16.32 4.69 -24.30
C CYS A 11 -15.01 3.95 -23.98
N LYS A 12 -14.72 3.70 -22.68
CA LYS A 12 -13.51 3.05 -22.16
C LYS A 12 -12.19 3.72 -22.55
N LYS A 13 -12.22 4.93 -23.13
CA LYS A 13 -11.03 5.68 -23.53
C LYS A 13 -10.41 6.39 -22.32
N THR A 14 -9.08 6.41 -22.30
CA THR A 14 -8.27 7.22 -21.39
C THR A 14 -7.91 8.52 -22.08
N ILE A 15 -8.06 9.64 -21.38
CA ILE A 15 -7.79 10.99 -21.87
C ILE A 15 -6.66 11.57 -21.05
N GLU A 16 -5.62 12.01 -21.71
CA GLU A 16 -4.53 12.77 -21.10
C GLU A 16 -4.78 14.26 -21.30
N LYS A 17 -4.70 15.04 -20.21
CA LYS A 17 -4.88 16.49 -20.28
C LYS A 17 -3.94 17.23 -19.35
N PHE A 18 -3.36 18.30 -19.88
CA PHE A 18 -2.55 19.23 -19.12
C PHE A 18 -3.43 20.15 -18.28
N HIS A 19 -3.15 20.22 -16.98
CA HIS A 19 -3.77 21.18 -16.07
C HIS A 19 -2.72 21.93 -15.26
N LYS A 20 -3.06 23.14 -14.81
CA LYS A 20 -2.28 23.83 -13.78
C LYS A 20 -2.49 23.09 -12.45
N ILE A 21 -1.43 22.94 -11.67
CA ILE A 21 -1.44 22.19 -10.39
C ILE A 21 -2.59 22.63 -9.46
N ASN A 22 -2.87 23.94 -9.39
CA ASN A 22 -3.90 24.49 -8.50
C ASN A 22 -5.32 24.44 -9.06
N ARG A 23 -5.52 23.94 -10.29
CA ARG A 23 -6.82 23.92 -11.00
C ARG A 23 -7.04 22.59 -11.71
N VAL A 24 -6.92 21.50 -10.97
CA VAL A 24 -7.09 20.14 -11.51
C VAL A 24 -8.50 19.64 -11.20
N PRO A 25 -9.40 19.52 -12.20
CA PRO A 25 -10.75 19.04 -11.98
C PRO A 25 -10.75 17.53 -11.72
N ARG A 26 -11.68 17.06 -10.87
CA ARG A 26 -11.88 15.62 -10.60
C ARG A 26 -12.52 14.87 -11.78
N ARG A 27 -13.24 15.58 -12.64
CA ARG A 27 -13.95 15.04 -13.81
C ARG A 27 -13.83 15.98 -15.00
N ILE A 28 -13.77 15.43 -16.21
CA ILE A 28 -13.77 16.19 -17.46
C ILE A 28 -14.80 15.60 -18.44
N ARG A 29 -15.28 16.40 -19.39
CA ARG A 29 -16.16 15.91 -20.46
C ARG A 29 -15.34 15.09 -21.46
N CYS A 30 -15.80 13.87 -21.73
CA CYS A 30 -15.29 13.00 -22.78
C CYS A 30 -15.92 13.36 -24.13
N ALA A 31 -15.26 12.98 -25.23
CA ALA A 31 -15.81 13.15 -26.58
C ALA A 31 -17.16 12.45 -26.80
N CYS A 32 -17.47 11.40 -26.03
CA CYS A 32 -18.78 10.73 -26.07
C CYS A 32 -19.89 11.49 -25.29
N GLY A 33 -19.61 12.69 -24.78
CA GLY A 33 -20.55 13.50 -24.00
C GLY A 33 -20.61 13.17 -22.50
N CYS A 34 -20.15 11.99 -22.08
CA CYS A 34 -20.14 11.58 -20.67
C CYS A 34 -18.97 12.18 -19.87
N LEU A 35 -19.04 12.08 -18.54
CA LEU A 35 -17.96 12.53 -17.66
C LEU A 35 -16.90 11.42 -17.46
N ALA A 36 -15.64 11.73 -17.78
CA ALA A 36 -14.47 10.93 -17.44
C ALA A 36 -13.96 11.29 -16.04
N LYS A 37 -13.54 10.30 -15.26
CA LYS A 37 -13.02 10.49 -13.89
C LYS A 37 -11.49 10.44 -13.89
N LYS A 38 -10.86 11.31 -13.09
CA LYS A 38 -9.40 11.32 -12.92
C LYS A 38 -8.90 9.96 -12.41
N ILE A 39 -7.88 9.43 -13.05
CA ILE A 39 -7.14 8.25 -12.59
C ILE A 39 -6.05 8.75 -11.64
N ILE A 40 -5.95 8.14 -10.47
CA ILE A 40 -4.80 8.32 -9.59
C ILE A 40 -3.96 7.06 -9.82
N SER A 41 -2.89 7.19 -10.59
CA SER A 41 -1.89 6.13 -10.70
C SER A 41 -1.18 6.01 -9.34
N ILE A 42 -1.58 5.03 -8.55
CA ILE A 42 -0.80 4.62 -7.38
C ILE A 42 0.30 3.73 -7.94
N GLY A 43 1.50 4.29 -8.09
CA GLY A 43 2.68 3.51 -8.41
C GLY A 43 2.98 2.57 -7.24
N GLY A 44 2.93 1.27 -7.48
CA GLY A 44 3.43 0.25 -6.56
C GLY A 44 4.68 -0.37 -7.13
N VAL A 45 5.76 -0.43 -6.35
CA VAL A 45 6.93 -1.24 -6.69
C VAL A 45 6.66 -2.65 -6.19
N LYS A 46 6.66 -3.64 -7.09
CA LYS A 46 6.66 -5.04 -6.68
C LYS A 46 8.03 -5.32 -6.06
N ALA A 47 8.03 -5.80 -4.82
CA ALA A 47 9.21 -6.42 -4.25
C ALA A 47 9.33 -7.83 -4.86
N ASP A 48 10.45 -8.12 -5.52
CA ASP A 48 10.71 -9.42 -6.11
C ASP A 48 11.13 -10.43 -5.03
N SER A 49 11.64 -9.93 -3.89
CA SER A 49 12.06 -10.71 -2.74
C SER A 49 11.62 -10.09 -1.42
N ILE A 50 11.40 -10.96 -0.41
CA ILE A 50 11.20 -10.58 1.00
C ILE A 50 12.35 -9.69 1.50
N ASN A 51 13.55 -9.84 0.92
CA ASN A 51 14.74 -9.07 1.29
C ASN A 51 14.75 -7.63 0.75
N ASP A 52 13.89 -7.30 -0.23
CA ASP A 52 13.79 -5.92 -0.76
C ASP A 52 13.19 -4.96 0.28
N VAL A 53 12.49 -5.53 1.26
CA VAL A 53 11.90 -4.82 2.38
C VAL A 53 12.87 -4.86 3.56
N LYS A 54 13.78 -3.87 3.64
CA LYS A 54 14.87 -3.82 4.64
C LYS A 54 14.44 -4.01 6.10
N TRP A 55 13.22 -3.59 6.47
CA TRP A 55 12.70 -3.73 7.83
C TRP A 55 12.06 -5.11 8.13
N LEU A 56 11.75 -5.88 7.09
CA LEU A 56 11.02 -7.14 7.21
C LEU A 56 11.81 -8.23 7.97
N PRO A 57 13.13 -8.42 7.75
CA PRO A 57 13.92 -9.37 8.53
C PRO A 57 13.93 -9.08 10.03
N SER A 58 13.96 -7.81 10.44
CA SER A 58 13.86 -7.44 11.85
C SER A 58 12.47 -7.70 12.44
N ALA A 59 11.41 -7.40 11.69
CA ALA A 59 10.04 -7.64 12.15
C ALA A 59 9.74 -9.13 12.33
N LEU A 60 10.23 -9.98 11.42
CA LEU A 60 10.04 -11.44 11.50
C LEU A 60 10.66 -12.06 12.76
N LYS A 61 11.68 -11.44 13.37
CA LYS A 61 12.27 -11.93 14.63
C LYS A 61 11.33 -11.82 15.82
N THR A 62 10.40 -10.86 15.78
CA THR A 62 9.42 -10.62 16.84
C THR A 62 8.11 -11.36 16.64
N LEU A 63 7.87 -11.89 15.43
CA LEU A 63 6.67 -12.62 15.10
C LEU A 63 6.78 -14.08 15.54
N GLN A 64 5.65 -14.65 15.92
CA GLN A 64 5.54 -16.07 16.23
C GLN A 64 5.84 -16.91 14.98
N ARG A 65 6.61 -18.00 15.15
CA ARG A 65 7.00 -18.84 14.00
C ARG A 65 5.83 -19.69 13.52
N PRO A 66 5.77 -20.01 12.21
CA PRO A 66 4.74 -20.92 11.70
C PRO A 66 4.85 -22.28 12.41
N GLY A 67 3.72 -22.76 12.96
CA GLY A 67 3.64 -24.04 13.67
C GLY A 67 3.80 -23.96 15.20
N GLU A 68 4.11 -22.79 15.77
CA GLU A 68 4.03 -22.61 17.23
C GLU A 68 2.57 -22.40 17.67
N LYS A 69 2.18 -22.91 18.86
CA LYS A 69 0.82 -22.75 19.39
C LYS A 69 0.49 -21.26 19.56
N PRO A 70 -0.62 -20.74 19.00
CA PRO A 70 -1.00 -19.33 19.11
C PRO A 70 -0.92 -18.84 20.56
N ILE A 71 -0.34 -17.66 20.75
CA ILE A 71 -0.34 -16.99 22.04
C ILE A 71 -1.74 -16.41 22.26
N GLU A 72 -2.44 -16.88 23.29
CA GLU A 72 -3.83 -16.51 23.54
C GLU A 72 -3.95 -15.42 24.62
N SER A 73 -2.95 -15.28 25.49
CA SER A 73 -2.99 -14.35 26.61
C SER A 73 -1.75 -13.45 26.75
N ARG A 74 -1.93 -12.33 27.45
CA ARG A 74 -0.87 -11.34 27.74
C ARG A 74 0.27 -11.95 28.57
N SER A 75 -0.05 -12.85 29.50
CA SER A 75 0.92 -13.56 30.33
C SER A 75 1.77 -14.52 29.50
N GLU A 76 1.15 -15.27 28.60
CA GLU A 76 1.85 -16.14 27.65
C GLU A 76 2.78 -15.34 26.72
N TYR A 77 2.31 -14.18 26.24
CA TYR A 77 3.14 -13.27 25.44
C TYR A 77 4.39 -12.82 26.19
N ASN A 78 4.24 -12.36 27.44
CA ASN A 78 5.38 -11.91 28.25
C ASN A 78 6.35 -13.06 28.58
N ALA A 79 5.83 -14.25 28.86
CA ALA A 79 6.64 -15.45 29.08
C ALA A 79 7.41 -15.85 27.81
N TYR A 80 6.76 -15.79 26.64
CA TYR A 80 7.37 -16.07 25.34
C TYR A 80 8.51 -15.10 25.04
N MET A 81 8.27 -13.79 25.22
CA MET A 81 9.26 -12.74 24.98
C MET A 81 10.50 -12.88 25.87
N LYS A 82 10.32 -13.26 27.15
CA LYS A 82 11.42 -13.59 28.07
C LYS A 82 12.18 -14.85 27.64
N LYS A 83 11.46 -15.94 27.33
CA LYS A 83 12.05 -17.22 26.94
C LYS A 83 12.88 -17.14 25.65
N LYS A 84 12.43 -16.33 24.70
CA LYS A 84 13.12 -16.14 23.40
C LYS A 84 14.16 -15.01 23.44
N GLY A 85 14.35 -14.34 24.59
CA GLY A 85 15.33 -13.26 24.74
C GLY A 85 15.06 -12.03 23.87
N ILE A 86 13.79 -11.78 23.53
CA ILE A 86 13.37 -10.68 22.63
C ILE A 86 13.20 -9.38 23.43
N ALA A 87 12.78 -9.49 24.70
CA ALA A 87 12.70 -8.34 25.59
C ALA A 87 14.04 -8.15 26.34
N CYS A 88 14.53 -6.91 26.42
CA CYS A 88 15.63 -6.55 27.30
C CYS A 88 15.24 -6.86 28.76
N VAL A 89 16.09 -7.63 29.44
CA VAL A 89 16.04 -7.75 30.89
C VAL A 89 16.63 -6.45 31.42
N GLY A 90 15.75 -5.53 31.83
CA GLY A 90 16.13 -4.37 32.63
C GLY A 90 16.50 -4.80 34.03
#